data_AF-A0A7C5NBA3-F1
#
_entry.id   AF-A0A7C5NBA3-F1
#
_cell.length_a   1.000
_cell.length_b   1.000
_cell.length_c   1.000
_cell.angle_alpha   90.00
_cell.angle_beta   90.00
_cell.angle_gamma   90.00
#
_symmetry.space_group_name_H-M   'P 1'
#
loop_
_entity.id
_entity.type
_entity.pdbx_description
1 polymer ?
#
loop_
_entity_poly.entity_id
_entity_poly.type
_entity_poly.pdbx_seq_one_letter_code
_entity_poly.pdbx_strand_id
1 'polypeptide(L)'
;MLLRHSPWSRRFTAPLMVAGLLTFIGAAGTAAAQDAPTQDAPTPGADEYTRRVQAGIQSAITGDRGAALAAFRDAIALDGSRPQAPYYLAATQRAAGELQDAVTGFERARDLAADSPRWRARALQAIADTLERMEGQLQQARAAWNAYVQFADANAAVSHPQMGRARAHAIDAMLEQERAFVSVRERIAARERENAEH
;
A
#
# COMPACT_ATOMS: atom_id res chain seq x y z
N MET A 1 -12.77 17.73 53.00
CA MET A 1 -14.09 18.23 53.43
C MET A 1 -14.04 19.74 53.41
N LEU A 2 -14.63 20.39 52.39
CA LEU A 2 -15.20 21.74 52.42
C LEU A 2 -15.80 22.00 51.04
N LEU A 3 -17.13 22.15 51.04
CA LEU A 3 -17.96 22.43 49.89
C LEU A 3 -17.74 23.86 49.39
N ARG A 4 -17.82 24.08 48.07
CA ARG A 4 -18.75 25.09 47.53
C ARG A 4 -19.05 24.85 46.06
N HIS A 5 -20.33 24.64 45.82
CA HIS A 5 -21.00 24.48 44.54
C HIS A 5 -21.30 25.83 43.88
N SER A 6 -21.26 25.82 42.54
CA SER A 6 -22.19 26.49 41.60
C SER A 6 -22.15 28.03 41.48
N PRO A 7 -22.84 28.66 40.50
CA PRO A 7 -23.27 28.23 39.16
C PRO A 7 -23.00 29.30 38.07
N TRP A 8 -22.82 28.92 36.81
CA TRP A 8 -23.15 29.81 35.68
C TRP A 8 -24.30 29.21 34.89
N SER A 9 -25.51 29.57 35.31
CA SER A 9 -26.75 29.42 34.57
C SER A 9 -27.17 30.79 34.06
N ARG A 10 -27.28 30.97 32.74
CA ARG A 10 -28.20 31.97 32.17
C ARG A 10 -28.91 31.36 30.98
N ARG A 11 -30.10 30.85 31.29
CA ARG A 11 -31.21 30.66 30.37
C ARG A 11 -31.56 32.03 29.80
N PHE A 12 -31.66 32.15 28.48
CA PHE A 12 -32.44 33.23 27.87
C PHE A 12 -33.64 32.62 27.15
N THR A 13 -34.79 33.05 27.65
CA THR A 13 -36.15 32.79 27.24
C THR A 13 -36.46 33.47 25.91
N ALA A 14 -37.20 32.76 25.04
CA ALA A 14 -37.97 33.36 23.95
C ALA A 14 -39.02 34.36 24.50
N PRO A 15 -39.57 35.27 23.69
CA PRO A 15 -40.85 34.92 23.07
C PRO A 15 -41.21 35.57 21.71
N LEU A 16 -42.27 35.01 21.13
CA LEU A 16 -43.36 35.64 20.36
C LEU A 16 -43.19 35.95 18.85
N MET A 17 -43.94 35.13 18.09
CA MET A 17 -44.65 35.36 16.84
C MET A 17 -44.92 36.82 16.42
N VAL A 18 -44.72 37.08 15.12
CA VAL A 18 -45.65 37.90 14.32
C VAL A 18 -45.89 37.18 12.97
N ALA A 19 -47.15 36.85 12.73
CA ALA A 19 -47.66 36.43 11.44
C ALA A 19 -47.78 37.65 10.52
N GLY A 20 -47.20 37.58 9.32
CA GLY A 20 -47.32 38.59 8.27
C GLY A 20 -47.70 37.91 6.96
N LEU A 21 -48.98 37.97 6.64
CA LEU A 21 -49.56 37.55 5.36
C LEU A 21 -49.19 38.62 4.31
N LEU A 22 -48.39 38.26 3.31
CA LEU A 22 -48.15 39.09 2.12
C LEU A 22 -48.31 38.23 0.88
N THR A 23 -49.44 38.43 0.22
CA THR A 23 -49.76 38.09 -1.15
C THR A 23 -48.67 38.61 -2.09
N PHE A 24 -48.04 37.73 -2.87
CA PHE A 24 -47.23 38.13 -4.02
C PHE A 24 -47.78 37.52 -5.31
N ILE A 25 -47.96 38.44 -6.26
CA ILE A 25 -48.55 38.29 -7.59
C ILE A 25 -47.60 37.48 -8.48
N GLY A 26 -48.18 36.72 -9.41
CA GLY A 26 -47.45 35.88 -10.35
C GLY A 26 -46.49 36.65 -11.26
N ALA A 27 -45.36 36.01 -11.55
CA ALA A 27 -44.54 36.29 -12.71
C ALA A 27 -44.02 34.95 -13.25
N ALA A 28 -44.45 34.60 -14.47
CA ALA A 28 -43.85 33.54 -15.26
C ALA A 28 -42.42 33.96 -15.62
N GLY A 29 -41.45 33.46 -14.86
CA GLY A 29 -40.03 33.57 -15.18
C GLY A 29 -39.53 32.20 -15.60
N THR A 30 -39.14 32.07 -16.87
CA THR A 30 -38.31 30.98 -17.40
C THR A 30 -36.99 30.97 -16.63
N ALA A 31 -36.92 30.18 -15.56
CA ALA A 31 -35.68 29.94 -14.84
C ALA A 31 -34.83 28.98 -15.66
N ALA A 32 -33.71 29.51 -16.15
CA ALA A 32 -32.63 28.79 -16.78
C ALA A 32 -32.31 27.50 -16.02
N ALA A 33 -32.16 26.41 -16.77
CA ALA A 33 -31.62 25.17 -16.29
C ALA A 33 -30.33 25.46 -15.51
N GLN A 34 -30.39 25.22 -14.21
CA GLN A 34 -29.19 25.19 -13.38
C GLN A 34 -28.43 23.96 -13.84
N ASP A 35 -27.33 24.16 -14.57
CA ASP A 35 -26.29 23.16 -14.76
C ASP A 35 -25.72 22.81 -13.38
N ALA A 36 -26.41 21.90 -12.68
CA ALA A 36 -25.85 21.20 -11.56
C ALA A 36 -24.63 20.42 -12.07
N PRO A 37 -23.50 20.36 -11.34
CA PRO A 37 -22.40 19.51 -11.73
C PRO A 37 -22.95 18.08 -11.73
N THR A 38 -23.02 17.48 -12.92
CA THR A 38 -23.24 16.05 -13.06
C THR A 38 -22.18 15.37 -12.20
N GLN A 39 -22.60 14.80 -11.08
CA GLN A 39 -21.83 13.76 -10.43
C GLN A 39 -21.75 12.65 -11.48
N ASP A 40 -20.60 12.54 -12.14
CA ASP A 40 -20.35 11.49 -13.11
C ASP A 40 -20.71 10.17 -12.43
N ALA A 41 -21.76 9.52 -12.93
CA ALA A 41 -22.17 8.21 -12.45
C ALA A 41 -20.94 7.30 -12.55
N PRO A 42 -20.64 6.51 -11.50
CA PRO A 42 -19.44 5.70 -11.50
C PRO A 42 -19.44 4.80 -12.73
N THR A 43 -18.35 4.85 -13.51
CA THR A 43 -18.18 4.00 -14.68
C THR A 43 -18.38 2.55 -14.25
N PRO A 44 -19.33 1.77 -14.81
CA PRO A 44 -19.68 0.45 -14.29
C PRO A 44 -18.49 -0.51 -14.14
N GLY A 45 -17.47 -0.37 -15.00
CA GLY A 45 -16.21 -1.12 -14.91
C GLY A 45 -15.32 -0.72 -13.71
N ALA A 46 -15.30 0.55 -13.30
CA ALA A 46 -14.54 1.01 -12.14
C ALA A 46 -15.13 0.49 -10.83
N ASP A 47 -16.47 0.38 -10.78
CA ASP A 47 -17.21 -0.22 -9.67
C ASP A 47 -17.02 -1.73 -9.61
N GLU A 48 -17.10 -2.42 -10.75
CA GLU A 48 -16.90 -3.87 -10.79
C GLU A 48 -15.44 -4.25 -10.49
N TYR A 49 -14.44 -3.52 -10.99
CA TYR A 49 -13.04 -3.70 -10.61
C TYR A 49 -12.89 -3.64 -9.08
N THR A 50 -13.44 -2.59 -8.47
CA THR A 50 -13.30 -2.36 -7.02
C THR A 50 -13.98 -3.47 -6.23
N ARG A 51 -15.13 -3.95 -6.70
CA ARG A 51 -15.83 -5.10 -6.13
C ARG A 51 -15.03 -6.39 -6.22
N ARG A 52 -14.40 -6.68 -7.36
CA ARG A 52 -13.53 -7.85 -7.54
C ARG A 52 -12.30 -7.78 -6.64
N VAL A 53 -11.67 -6.61 -6.52
CA VAL A 53 -10.57 -6.42 -5.57
C VAL A 53 -11.05 -6.67 -4.13
N GLN A 54 -12.19 -6.13 -3.74
CA GLN A 54 -12.71 -6.33 -2.38
C GLN A 54 -13.07 -7.80 -2.11
N ALA A 55 -13.67 -8.49 -3.07
CA ALA A 55 -13.95 -9.92 -2.97
C ALA A 55 -12.66 -10.73 -2.80
N GLY A 56 -11.63 -10.43 -3.60
CA GLY A 56 -10.33 -11.08 -3.48
C GLY A 56 -9.66 -10.85 -2.12
N ILE A 57 -9.76 -9.64 -1.57
CA ILE A 57 -9.26 -9.32 -0.22
C ILE A 57 -10.01 -10.14 0.83
N GLN A 58 -11.34 -10.25 0.74
CA GLN A 58 -12.13 -11.05 1.67
C GLN A 58 -11.75 -12.53 1.61
N SER A 59 -11.65 -13.10 0.41
CA SER A 59 -11.20 -14.49 0.22
C SER A 59 -9.79 -14.72 0.77
N ALA A 60 -8.87 -13.76 0.61
CA ALA A 60 -7.52 -13.86 1.17
C ALA A 60 -7.54 -13.85 2.71
N ILE A 61 -8.41 -13.04 3.32
CA ILE A 61 -8.57 -12.98 4.79
C ILE A 61 -9.18 -14.27 5.34
N THR A 62 -10.15 -14.87 4.64
CA THR A 62 -10.79 -16.13 5.05
C THR A 62 -9.95 -17.37 4.75
N GLY A 63 -8.81 -17.21 4.09
CA GLY A 63 -7.90 -18.30 3.73
C GLY A 63 -8.27 -19.04 2.44
N ASP A 64 -9.32 -18.61 1.74
CA ASP A 64 -9.63 -19.11 0.40
C ASP A 64 -8.71 -18.47 -0.64
N ARG A 65 -7.50 -19.02 -0.71
CA ARG A 65 -6.48 -18.55 -1.64
C ARG A 65 -6.91 -18.68 -3.10
N GLY A 66 -7.63 -19.74 -3.46
CA GLY A 66 -8.06 -19.97 -4.84
C GLY A 66 -9.02 -18.88 -5.31
N ALA A 67 -10.05 -18.58 -4.51
CA ALA A 67 -10.98 -17.50 -4.78
C ALA A 67 -10.31 -16.13 -4.79
N ALA A 68 -9.34 -15.89 -3.90
CA ALA A 68 -8.58 -14.64 -3.89
C ALA A 68 -7.82 -14.40 -5.20
N LEU A 69 -7.05 -15.41 -5.64
CA LEU A 69 -6.28 -15.32 -6.89
C LEU A 69 -7.21 -15.12 -8.10
N ALA A 70 -8.34 -15.83 -8.16
CA ALA A 70 -9.33 -15.68 -9.23
C ALA A 70 -9.90 -14.25 -9.27
N ALA A 71 -10.36 -13.74 -8.12
CA ALA A 71 -10.95 -12.40 -8.04
C ALA A 71 -9.96 -11.29 -8.42
N PHE A 72 -8.68 -11.39 -8.03
CA PHE A 72 -7.67 -10.41 -8.45
C PHE A 72 -7.35 -10.50 -9.94
N ARG A 73 -7.33 -11.70 -10.54
CA ARG A 73 -7.16 -11.88 -11.98
C ARG A 73 -8.34 -11.28 -12.75
N ASP A 74 -9.56 -11.49 -12.29
CA ASP A 74 -10.76 -10.88 -12.85
C ASP A 74 -10.69 -9.35 -12.79
N ALA A 75 -10.26 -8.79 -11.65
CA ALA A 75 -10.05 -7.35 -11.52
C ALA A 75 -9.03 -6.83 -12.55
N ILE A 76 -7.90 -7.52 -12.72
CA ILE A 76 -6.88 -7.15 -13.73
C ILE A 76 -7.45 -7.22 -15.16
N ALA A 77 -8.32 -8.19 -15.44
CA ALA A 77 -8.96 -8.32 -16.75
C ALA A 77 -9.97 -7.20 -17.03
N LEU A 78 -10.64 -6.68 -15.98
CA LEU A 78 -11.55 -5.54 -16.07
C LEU A 78 -10.80 -4.22 -16.26
N ASP A 79 -9.75 -3.99 -15.48
CA ASP A 79 -8.89 -2.81 -15.58
C ASP A 79 -7.46 -3.12 -15.13
N GLY A 80 -6.60 -3.36 -16.12
CA GLY A 80 -5.20 -3.71 -15.92
C GLY A 80 -4.27 -2.52 -15.65
N SER A 81 -4.80 -1.28 -15.62
CA SER A 81 -4.02 -0.06 -15.42
C SER A 81 -3.92 0.38 -13.96
N ARG A 82 -4.66 -0.30 -13.07
CA ARG A 82 -4.74 0.03 -11.65
C ARG A 82 -3.78 -0.82 -10.80
N PRO A 83 -3.09 -0.24 -9.80
CA PRO A 83 -2.06 -0.95 -9.05
C PRO A 83 -2.61 -1.91 -7.98
N GLN A 84 -3.89 -1.79 -7.58
CA GLN A 84 -4.42 -2.55 -6.43
C GLN A 84 -4.46 -4.06 -6.68
N ALA A 85 -5.13 -4.49 -7.76
CA ALA A 85 -5.30 -5.89 -8.08
C ALA A 85 -3.95 -6.64 -8.28
N PRO A 86 -2.99 -6.14 -9.09
CA PRO A 86 -1.68 -6.81 -9.21
C PRO A 86 -0.91 -6.83 -7.88
N TYR A 87 -1.01 -5.78 -7.05
CA TYR A 87 -0.41 -5.78 -5.72
C TYR A 87 -0.98 -6.89 -4.83
N TYR A 88 -2.31 -7.02 -4.77
CA TYR A 88 -2.92 -8.01 -3.90
C TYR A 88 -2.74 -9.43 -4.42
N LEU A 89 -2.77 -9.63 -5.74
CA LEU A 89 -2.39 -10.90 -6.38
C LEU A 89 -0.98 -11.32 -5.94
N ALA A 90 0.00 -10.42 -6.06
CA ALA A 90 1.37 -10.65 -5.64
C ALA A 90 1.49 -10.93 -4.13
N ALA A 91 0.72 -10.22 -3.29
CA ALA A 91 0.70 -10.47 -1.86
C ALA A 91 0.16 -11.87 -1.53
N THR A 92 -0.87 -12.34 -2.23
CA THR A 92 -1.43 -13.68 -2.09
C THR A 92 -0.47 -14.76 -2.60
N GLN A 93 0.27 -14.50 -3.68
CA GLN A 93 1.33 -15.39 -4.19
C GLN A 93 2.49 -15.50 -3.19
N ARG A 94 2.94 -14.36 -2.66
CA ARG A 94 4.00 -14.32 -1.63
C ARG A 94 3.61 -15.10 -0.38
N ALA A 95 2.37 -14.95 0.09
CA ALA A 95 1.87 -15.67 1.26
C ALA A 95 1.93 -17.20 1.08
N ALA A 96 2.01 -17.67 -0.16
CA ALA A 96 2.11 -19.08 -0.49
C ALA A 96 3.50 -19.55 -0.93
N GLY A 97 4.51 -18.68 -0.83
CA GLY A 97 5.88 -19.03 -1.22
C GLY A 97 6.18 -18.92 -2.72
N GLU A 98 5.25 -18.42 -3.54
CA GLU A 98 5.49 -18.09 -4.95
C GLU A 98 6.22 -16.75 -5.06
N LEU A 99 7.45 -16.70 -4.53
CA LEU A 99 8.17 -15.44 -4.31
C LEU A 99 8.55 -14.74 -5.61
N GLN A 100 8.93 -15.48 -6.66
CA GLN A 100 9.30 -14.90 -7.95
C GLN A 100 8.10 -14.23 -8.65
N ASP A 101 6.95 -14.90 -8.64
CA ASP A 101 5.71 -14.36 -9.21
C ASP A 101 5.24 -13.15 -8.41
N ALA A 102 5.38 -13.19 -7.08
CA ALA A 102 5.08 -12.06 -6.23
C ALA A 102 5.94 -10.83 -6.55
N VAL A 103 7.26 -10.99 -6.72
CA VAL A 103 8.13 -9.88 -7.15
C VAL A 103 7.64 -9.29 -8.47
N THR A 104 7.36 -10.14 -9.46
CA THR A 104 6.84 -9.70 -10.78
C THR A 104 5.53 -8.91 -10.64
N GLY A 105 4.60 -9.38 -9.83
CA GLY A 105 3.33 -8.68 -9.63
C GLY A 105 3.47 -7.37 -8.84
N PHE A 106 4.39 -7.29 -7.88
CA PHE A 106 4.69 -6.04 -7.19
C PHE A 106 5.40 -5.03 -8.09
N GLU A 107 6.29 -5.46 -8.97
CA GLU A 107 6.91 -4.59 -9.99
C GLU A 107 5.86 -3.98 -10.91
N ARG A 108 4.91 -4.81 -11.39
CA ARG A 108 3.77 -4.30 -12.16
C ARG A 108 2.95 -3.28 -11.36
N ALA A 109 2.67 -3.55 -10.08
CA ALA A 109 1.94 -2.61 -9.23
C ALA A 109 2.70 -1.29 -9.01
N ARG A 110 4.04 -1.34 -8.88
CA ARG A 110 4.90 -0.15 -8.80
C ARG A 110 4.79 0.69 -10.06
N ASP A 111 4.85 0.05 -11.23
CA ASP A 111 4.87 0.74 -12.53
C ASP A 111 3.51 1.39 -12.83
N LEU A 112 2.41 0.78 -12.40
CA LEU A 112 1.07 1.34 -12.50
C LEU A 112 0.77 2.45 -11.46
N ALA A 113 1.61 2.63 -10.45
CA ALA A 113 1.38 3.58 -9.36
C ALA A 113 1.99 4.96 -9.60
N ALA A 114 2.07 5.42 -10.86
CA ALA A 114 2.67 6.72 -11.23
C ALA A 114 2.04 7.89 -10.44
N ASP A 115 0.71 7.93 -10.36
CA ASP A 115 -0.05 8.99 -9.68
C ASP A 115 -0.42 8.65 -8.23
N SER A 116 0.14 7.56 -7.69
CA SER A 116 -0.17 7.13 -6.33
C SER A 116 1.10 6.82 -5.53
N PRO A 117 1.67 7.83 -4.85
CA PRO A 117 2.84 7.64 -4.02
C PRO A 117 2.65 6.57 -2.93
N ARG A 118 1.44 6.46 -2.39
CA ARG A 118 1.08 5.42 -1.42
C ARG A 118 1.19 4.01 -2.01
N TRP A 119 0.66 3.77 -3.21
CA TRP A 119 0.75 2.45 -3.85
C TRP A 119 2.18 2.14 -4.31
N ARG A 120 2.89 3.14 -4.82
CA ARG A 120 4.30 3.00 -5.20
C ARG A 120 5.19 2.65 -4.02
N ALA A 121 5.03 3.33 -2.88
CA ALA A 121 5.75 3.00 -1.64
C ALA A 121 5.46 1.56 -1.18
N ARG A 122 4.18 1.14 -1.16
CA ARG A 122 3.79 -0.23 -0.78
C ARG A 122 4.39 -1.28 -1.69
N ALA A 123 4.37 -1.04 -3.00
CA ALA A 123 4.95 -1.97 -3.98
C ALA A 123 6.47 -2.07 -3.83
N LEU A 124 7.19 -0.94 -3.70
CA LEU A 124 8.63 -0.92 -3.48
C LEU A 124 9.04 -1.66 -2.19
N GLN A 125 8.34 -1.40 -1.09
CA GLN A 125 8.57 -2.11 0.16
C GLN A 125 8.31 -3.62 -0.02
N ALA A 126 7.21 -3.98 -0.68
CA ALA A 126 6.85 -5.37 -0.89
C ALA A 126 7.86 -6.12 -1.77
N ILE A 127 8.44 -5.49 -2.79
CA ILE A 127 9.54 -6.06 -3.60
C ILE A 127 10.73 -6.36 -2.69
N ALA A 128 11.18 -5.38 -1.90
CA ALA A 128 12.32 -5.54 -1.01
C ALA A 128 12.11 -6.63 0.05
N ASP A 129 10.95 -6.63 0.71
CA ASP A 129 10.53 -7.65 1.68
C ASP A 129 10.47 -9.06 1.07
N THR A 130 10.14 -9.18 -0.21
CA THR A 130 9.99 -10.48 -0.90
C THR A 130 11.34 -11.02 -1.33
N LEU A 131 12.19 -10.17 -1.92
CA LEU A 131 13.56 -10.53 -2.28
C LEU A 131 14.37 -10.95 -1.05
N GLU A 132 14.16 -10.31 0.10
CA GLU A 132 14.87 -10.69 1.33
C GLU A 132 14.49 -12.09 1.84
N ARG A 133 13.31 -12.62 1.46
CA ARG A 133 12.88 -13.99 1.80
C ARG A 133 13.43 -15.03 0.82
N MET A 134 13.96 -14.61 -0.33
CA MET A 134 14.46 -15.51 -1.36
C MET A 134 15.93 -15.85 -1.07
N GLU A 135 16.24 -17.14 -1.09
CA GLU A 135 17.61 -17.62 -0.88
C GLU A 135 18.56 -17.05 -1.96
N GLY A 136 19.73 -16.58 -1.54
CA GLY A 136 20.74 -16.01 -2.43
C GLY A 136 20.40 -14.63 -3.00
N GLN A 137 19.27 -14.01 -2.62
CA GLN A 137 18.83 -12.72 -3.19
C GLN A 137 19.12 -11.51 -2.29
N LEU A 138 19.96 -11.66 -1.26
CA LEU A 138 20.27 -10.56 -0.33
C LEU A 138 20.84 -9.32 -1.04
N GLN A 139 21.64 -9.49 -2.10
CA GLN A 139 22.14 -8.37 -2.90
C GLN A 139 21.01 -7.61 -3.61
N GLN A 140 20.04 -8.34 -4.18
CA GLN A 140 18.88 -7.74 -4.84
C GLN A 140 17.95 -7.08 -3.82
N ALA A 141 17.73 -7.73 -2.67
CA ALA A 141 16.98 -7.17 -1.55
C ALA A 141 17.60 -5.86 -1.06
N ARG A 142 18.93 -5.80 -0.95
CA ARG A 142 19.68 -4.60 -0.55
C ARG A 142 19.45 -3.43 -1.51
N ALA A 143 19.49 -3.71 -2.81
CA ALA A 143 19.20 -2.72 -3.85
C ALA A 143 17.74 -2.27 -3.82
N ALA A 144 16.79 -3.19 -3.62
CA ALA A 144 15.37 -2.88 -3.51
C ALA A 144 15.05 -2.04 -2.26
N TRP A 145 15.69 -2.31 -1.11
CA TRP A 145 15.56 -1.48 0.08
C TRP A 145 16.09 -0.06 -0.14
N ASN A 146 17.21 0.10 -0.87
CA ASN A 146 17.69 1.43 -1.28
C ASN A 146 16.67 2.17 -2.14
N ALA A 147 16.08 1.50 -3.14
CA ALA A 147 15.07 2.10 -4.00
C ALA A 147 13.83 2.54 -3.19
N TYR A 148 13.39 1.72 -2.22
CA TYR A 148 12.32 2.10 -1.30
C TYR A 148 12.71 3.31 -0.45
N VAL A 149 13.90 3.33 0.17
CA VAL A 149 14.36 4.45 1.01
C VAL A 149 14.46 5.75 0.20
N GLN A 150 15.04 5.71 -0.99
CA GLN A 150 15.15 6.87 -1.87
C GLN A 150 13.77 7.45 -2.21
N PHE A 151 12.80 6.58 -2.53
CA PHE A 151 11.43 7.00 -2.77
C PHE A 151 10.76 7.56 -1.49
N ALA A 152 10.96 6.90 -0.36
CA ALA A 152 10.34 7.22 0.92
C ALA A 152 10.86 8.53 1.52
N ASP A 153 12.15 8.84 1.36
CA ASP A 153 12.72 10.13 1.78
C ASP A 153 12.03 11.31 1.08
N ALA A 154 11.71 11.15 -0.21
CA ALA A 154 10.97 12.15 -0.98
C ALA A 154 9.45 12.16 -0.70
N ASN A 155 8.92 11.15 0.02
CA ASN A 155 7.49 10.92 0.24
C ASN A 155 7.18 10.55 1.70
N ALA A 156 7.83 11.22 2.65
CA ALA A 156 7.80 10.84 4.08
C ALA A 156 6.40 10.89 4.72
N ALA A 157 5.44 11.61 4.14
CA ALA A 157 4.06 11.66 4.63
C ALA A 157 3.29 10.32 4.50
N VAL A 158 3.71 9.44 3.57
CA VAL A 158 3.02 8.18 3.26
C VAL A 158 3.92 6.96 3.38
N SER A 159 5.13 7.11 3.91
CA SER A 159 6.16 6.07 3.95
C SER A 159 7.08 6.20 5.16
N HIS A 160 7.85 5.15 5.43
CA HIS A 160 8.70 5.06 6.63
C HIS A 160 10.15 4.76 6.21
N PRO A 161 10.96 5.77 5.86
CA PRO A 161 12.32 5.56 5.34
C PRO A 161 13.26 4.92 6.38
N GLN A 162 13.06 5.19 7.67
CA GLN A 162 13.91 4.63 8.74
C GLN A 162 13.81 3.10 8.82
N MET A 163 12.63 2.53 8.54
CA MET A 163 12.47 1.08 8.48
C MET A 163 13.32 0.48 7.35
N GLY A 164 13.27 1.07 6.15
CA GLY A 164 14.07 0.60 5.02
C GLY A 164 15.58 0.72 5.25
N ARG A 165 16.03 1.79 5.91
CA ARG A 165 17.44 1.96 6.32
C ARG A 165 17.89 0.87 7.29
N ALA A 166 17.07 0.54 8.28
CA ALA A 166 17.37 -0.52 9.24
C ALA A 166 17.49 -1.89 8.55
N ARG A 167 16.62 -2.19 7.58
CA ARG A 167 16.71 -3.43 6.79
C ARG A 167 17.94 -3.48 5.90
N ALA A 168 18.23 -2.39 5.19
CA ALA A 168 19.43 -2.24 4.39
C ALA A 168 20.71 -2.51 5.21
N HIS A 169 20.81 -1.91 6.40
CA HIS A 169 21.94 -2.12 7.31
C HIS A 169 22.03 -3.58 7.80
N ALA A 170 20.91 -4.21 8.13
CA ALA A 170 20.90 -5.63 8.53
C ALA A 170 21.41 -6.55 7.41
N ILE A 171 20.99 -6.30 6.17
CA ILE A 171 21.47 -7.05 5.00
C ILE A 171 22.96 -6.81 4.76
N ASP A 172 23.46 -5.58 4.90
CA ASP A 172 24.89 -5.28 4.77
C ASP A 172 25.72 -6.13 5.76
N ALA A 173 25.26 -6.27 7.00
CA ALA A 173 25.90 -7.12 7.99
C ALA A 173 25.87 -8.62 7.62
N MET A 174 24.75 -9.13 7.08
CA MET A 174 24.64 -10.52 6.61
C MET A 174 25.60 -10.79 5.45
N LEU A 175 25.66 -9.89 4.46
CA LEU A 175 26.54 -10.00 3.30
C LEU A 175 28.03 -9.93 3.67
N GLU A 176 28.40 -9.16 4.69
CA GLU A 176 29.76 -9.15 5.22
C GLU A 176 30.11 -10.50 5.88
N GLN A 177 29.18 -11.05 6.67
CA GLN A 177 29.38 -12.35 7.30
C GLN A 177 29.55 -13.47 6.27
N GLU A 178 28.74 -13.49 5.21
CA GLU A 178 28.87 -14.45 4.10
C GLU A 178 30.24 -14.36 3.42
N ARG A 179 30.71 -13.13 3.12
CA ARG A 179 32.03 -12.90 2.53
C ARG A 179 33.17 -13.35 3.44
N ALA A 180 33.08 -13.05 4.73
CA ALA A 180 34.07 -13.48 5.72
C ALA A 180 34.13 -15.02 5.81
N PHE A 181 32.98 -15.70 5.79
CA PHE A 181 32.93 -17.16 5.84
C PHE A 181 33.53 -17.82 4.58
N VAL A 182 33.24 -17.26 3.39
CA VAL A 182 33.86 -17.71 2.13
C VAL A 182 35.39 -17.59 2.22
N SER A 183 35.90 -16.44 2.64
CA SER A 183 37.34 -16.19 2.78
C SER A 183 38.01 -17.18 3.75
N VAL A 184 37.38 -17.48 4.89
CA VAL A 184 37.91 -18.46 5.84
C VAL A 184 38.00 -19.86 5.23
N ARG A 185 36.95 -20.31 4.52
CA ARG A 185 36.96 -21.64 3.86
C ARG A 185 38.07 -21.74 2.80
N GLU A 186 38.27 -20.69 2.00
CA GLU A 186 39.32 -20.65 0.99
C GLU A 186 40.72 -20.77 1.61
N ARG A 187 40.95 -20.08 2.74
CA ARG A 187 42.21 -20.16 3.49
C ARG A 187 42.46 -21.55 4.06
N ILE A 188 41.44 -22.21 4.60
CA ILE A 188 41.55 -23.59 5.11
C ILE A 188 41.91 -24.53 3.95
N ALA A 189 41.16 -24.47 2.85
CA ALA A 189 41.42 -25.31 1.68
C ALA A 189 42.81 -25.07 1.07
N ALA A 190 43.31 -23.83 1.08
CA ALA A 190 44.67 -23.52 0.65
C ALA A 190 45.71 -24.18 1.57
N ARG A 191 45.51 -24.10 2.89
CA ARG A 191 46.41 -24.71 3.86
C ARG A 191 46.42 -26.23 3.80
N GLU A 192 45.27 -26.84 3.56
CA GLU A 192 45.15 -28.29 3.36
C GLU A 192 45.87 -28.75 2.09
N ARG A 193 45.82 -27.97 1.00
CA ARG A 193 46.61 -28.25 -0.21
C ARG A 193 48.11 -28.15 0.03
N GLU A 194 48.57 -27.06 0.66
CA GLU A 194 49.98 -26.89 1.04
C GLU A 194 50.48 -28.07 1.89
N ASN A 195 49.69 -28.49 2.89
CA ASN A 195 50.04 -29.61 3.76
C ASN A 195 50.02 -30.98 3.06
N ALA A 196 49.29 -31.14 1.96
CA ALA A 196 49.25 -32.40 1.19
C ALA A 196 50.41 -32.51 0.19
N GLU A 197 51.05 -31.38 -0.15
CA GLU A 197 52.19 -31.31 -1.06
C GLU A 197 53.56 -31.43 -0.34
N HIS A 198 53.57 -31.38 1.00
CA HIS A 198 54.74 -31.52 1.87
C HIS A 198 54.75 -32.86 2.61
#